data_AF-A0A832Z4Z5-F1
#
_entry.id   AF-A0A832Z4Z5-F1
#
_cell.length_a   1.000
_cell.length_b   1.000
_cell.length_c   1.000
_cell.angle_alpha   90.00
_cell.angle_beta   90.00
_cell.angle_gamma   90.00
#
_symmetry.space_group_name_H-M   'P 1'
#
loop_
_entity.id
_entity.type
_entity.pdbx_description
1 polymer ?
#
loop_
_entity_poly.entity_id
_entity_poly.type
_entity_poly.pdbx_seq_one_letter_code
_entity_poly.pdbx_strand_id
1 'polypeptide(L)'
;MVELVETKAVPACRETLKKITRDEIYELFLRQLMEVEKYTVKRDKLEVVYAYSPDEFTKKRIKLKLEYKEEENEIVVRGKGGINVELVVRCSREDEVVARLTVYGKAEKYVERKQVENFMKKLLELVESKAPVVVRAEIPAERLPAIPAPTPIEAAPVALEERKPDCVTRLFTAGLAVDEEISRNIPSNYHPAASTAGRLVEDGTASVDILDFSMYTTNHDIRIVCGDIFVESVRLGGEKVGVYYRNYATNEEAFGETAVEKARDRICREGVEVSYLVIELPQ
;
A
#
# COMPACT_ATOMS: atom_id res chain seq x y z
N MET A 1 5.11 -15.63 9.78
CA MET A 1 4.78 -14.87 8.56
C MET A 1 5.90 -13.88 8.31
N VAL A 2 6.36 -13.77 7.07
CA VAL A 2 7.33 -12.75 6.64
C VAL A 2 6.65 -11.86 5.63
N GLU A 3 6.63 -10.56 5.88
CA GLU A 3 6.02 -9.57 4.99
C GLU A 3 7.04 -8.46 4.73
N LEU A 4 7.17 -8.08 3.46
CA LEU A 4 7.97 -6.93 3.05
C LEU A 4 7.17 -6.07 2.08
N VAL A 5 7.15 -4.78 2.34
CA VAL A 5 6.55 -3.76 1.48
C VAL A 5 7.67 -2.81 1.09
N GLU A 6 7.82 -2.55 -0.20
CA GLU A 6 8.75 -1.56 -0.72
C GLU A 6 8.06 -0.65 -1.73
N THR A 7 8.40 0.63 -1.66
CA THR A 7 7.86 1.67 -2.53
C THR A 7 9.00 2.29 -3.33
N LYS A 8 8.76 2.56 -4.61
CA LYS A 8 9.76 3.15 -5.50
C LYS A 8 9.14 4.10 -6.52
N ALA A 9 9.78 5.25 -6.72
CA ALA A 9 9.42 6.17 -7.79
C ALA A 9 9.84 5.58 -9.14
N VAL A 10 8.87 5.37 -10.03
CA VAL A 10 9.04 4.75 -11.34
C VAL A 10 8.18 5.52 -12.35
N PRO A 11 8.78 6.32 -13.24
CA PRO A 11 8.05 7.10 -14.22
C PRO A 11 7.14 6.24 -15.10
N ALA A 12 5.96 6.76 -15.44
CA ALA A 12 4.97 6.05 -16.25
C ALA A 12 4.73 4.62 -15.74
N CYS A 13 4.45 4.51 -14.44
CA CYS A 13 4.38 3.24 -13.71
C CYS A 13 3.47 2.22 -14.41
N ARG A 14 2.28 2.66 -14.87
CA ARG A 14 1.28 1.78 -15.50
C ARG A 14 1.79 1.14 -16.78
N GLU A 15 2.46 1.92 -17.63
CA GLU A 15 3.06 1.41 -18.86
C GLU A 15 4.26 0.51 -18.57
N THR A 16 4.98 0.81 -17.49
CA THR A 16 6.13 0.03 -17.02
C THR A 16 5.70 -1.37 -16.55
N LEU A 17 4.63 -1.47 -15.75
CA LEU A 17 4.11 -2.76 -15.29
C LEU A 17 3.61 -3.63 -16.45
N LYS A 18 2.95 -3.05 -17.46
CA LYS A 18 2.52 -3.77 -18.68
C LYS A 18 3.66 -4.39 -19.50
N LYS A 19 4.90 -3.94 -19.30
CA LYS A 19 6.09 -4.48 -19.97
C LYS A 19 6.74 -5.63 -19.20
N ILE A 20 6.33 -5.85 -17.95
CA ILE A 20 6.85 -6.95 -17.14
C ILE A 20 6.10 -8.21 -17.52
N THR A 21 6.84 -9.22 -17.96
CA THR A 21 6.25 -10.49 -18.36
C THR A 21 6.16 -11.45 -17.18
N ARG A 22 5.18 -12.35 -17.24
CA ARG A 22 5.05 -13.45 -16.29
C ARG A 22 6.34 -14.24 -16.13
N ASP A 23 7.02 -14.54 -17.23
CA ASP A 23 8.19 -15.41 -17.21
C ASP A 23 9.35 -14.75 -16.46
N GLU A 24 9.51 -13.42 -16.55
CA GLU A 24 10.47 -12.65 -15.74
C GLU A 24 10.15 -12.74 -14.24
N ILE A 25 8.88 -12.63 -13.85
CA ILE A 25 8.47 -12.81 -12.44
C ILE A 25 8.72 -14.25 -11.98
N TYR A 26 8.41 -15.25 -12.80
CA TYR A 26 8.68 -16.66 -12.48
C TYR A 26 10.19 -16.92 -12.31
N GLU A 27 11.05 -16.31 -13.13
CA GLU A 27 12.49 -16.40 -12.95
C GLU A 27 12.95 -15.84 -11.59
N LEU A 28 12.36 -14.75 -11.11
CA LEU A 28 12.65 -14.23 -9.77
C LEU A 28 12.33 -15.26 -8.68
N PHE A 29 11.18 -15.94 -8.77
CA PHE A 29 10.82 -16.99 -7.81
C PHE A 29 11.78 -18.19 -7.87
N LEU A 30 12.19 -18.59 -9.07
CA LEU A 30 13.11 -19.71 -9.25
C LEU A 30 14.54 -19.42 -8.76
N ARG A 31 14.98 -18.16 -8.80
CA ARG A 31 16.37 -17.78 -8.50
C ARG A 31 16.57 -17.19 -7.11
N GLN A 32 15.57 -16.47 -6.57
CA GLN A 32 15.78 -15.63 -5.40
C GLN A 32 15.12 -16.14 -4.12
N LEU A 33 14.02 -16.90 -4.22
CA LEU A 33 13.23 -17.24 -3.04
C LEU A 33 13.85 -18.38 -2.21
N MET A 34 14.16 -19.52 -2.84
CA MET A 34 14.79 -20.69 -2.20
C MET A 34 15.52 -21.53 -3.26
N GLU A 35 16.34 -22.50 -2.82
CA GLU A 35 17.00 -23.45 -3.72
C GLU A 35 15.97 -24.35 -4.42
N VAL A 36 15.89 -24.27 -5.75
CA VAL A 36 14.99 -25.08 -6.57
C VAL A 36 15.59 -26.44 -6.86
N GLU A 37 14.85 -27.50 -6.53
CA GLU A 37 15.21 -28.87 -6.92
C GLU A 37 14.58 -29.25 -8.27
N LYS A 38 13.33 -28.84 -8.50
CA LYS A 38 12.60 -29.11 -9.74
C LYS A 38 11.55 -28.04 -9.97
N TYR A 39 11.28 -27.69 -11.22
CA TYR A 39 10.13 -26.86 -11.56
C TYR A 39 9.42 -27.36 -12.83
N THR A 40 8.19 -26.92 -13.04
CA THR A 40 7.39 -27.23 -14.22
C THR A 40 6.53 -26.01 -14.53
N VAL A 41 6.67 -25.49 -15.76
CA VAL A 41 5.86 -24.38 -16.26
C VAL A 41 4.69 -24.96 -17.05
N LYS A 42 3.47 -24.55 -16.72
CA LYS A 42 2.25 -24.76 -17.49
C LYS A 42 1.72 -23.40 -17.96
N ARG A 43 0.77 -23.42 -18.90
CA ARG A 43 0.30 -22.23 -19.63
C ARG A 43 -0.11 -21.05 -18.73
N ASP A 44 -0.59 -21.31 -17.53
CA ASP A 44 -1.08 -20.33 -16.55
C ASP A 44 -0.37 -20.43 -15.18
N LYS A 45 0.45 -21.46 -14.96
CA LYS A 45 0.90 -21.86 -13.62
C LYS A 45 2.37 -22.30 -13.61
N LEU A 46 3.10 -21.92 -12.57
CA LEU A 46 4.42 -22.48 -12.27
C LEU A 46 4.30 -23.39 -11.06
N GLU A 47 4.71 -24.65 -11.19
CA GLU A 47 4.92 -25.53 -10.04
C GLU A 47 6.41 -25.63 -9.74
N VAL A 48 6.82 -25.26 -8.54
CA VAL A 48 8.20 -25.31 -8.06
C VAL A 48 8.29 -26.27 -6.89
N VAL A 49 9.34 -27.07 -6.87
CA VAL A 49 9.74 -27.92 -5.75
C VAL A 49 11.05 -27.38 -5.21
N TYR A 50 10.98 -26.75 -4.05
CA TYR A 50 12.15 -26.29 -3.33
C TYR A 50 12.71 -27.41 -2.48
N ALA A 51 14.03 -27.49 -2.46
CA ALA A 51 14.76 -28.27 -1.49
C ALA A 51 15.02 -27.41 -0.25
N TYR A 52 14.91 -28.02 0.93
CA TYR A 52 15.40 -27.41 2.16
C TYR A 52 15.91 -28.49 3.10
N SER A 53 16.88 -28.12 3.93
CA SER A 53 17.46 -29.00 4.93
C SER A 53 17.17 -28.43 6.32
N PRO A 54 16.16 -28.94 7.05
CA PRO A 54 15.91 -28.49 8.42
C PRO A 54 17.05 -28.86 9.39
N ASP A 55 17.90 -29.83 9.01
CA ASP A 55 19.10 -30.27 9.71
C ASP A 55 20.14 -30.74 8.69
N GLU A 56 21.41 -30.93 9.11
CA GLU A 56 22.53 -31.29 8.22
C GLU A 56 22.34 -32.64 7.48
N PHE A 57 21.39 -33.49 7.89
CA PHE A 57 21.28 -34.87 7.44
C PHE A 57 20.02 -35.17 6.63
N THR A 58 19.03 -34.28 6.65
CA THR A 58 17.71 -34.56 6.04
C THR A 58 17.37 -33.52 4.98
N LYS A 59 17.29 -33.91 3.70
CA LYS A 59 16.78 -33.05 2.62
C LYS A 59 15.27 -33.26 2.47
N LYS A 60 14.48 -32.23 2.76
CA LYS A 60 13.02 -32.23 2.58
C LYS A 60 12.61 -31.38 1.38
N ARG A 61 11.42 -31.64 0.86
CA ARG A 61 10.87 -30.99 -0.33
C ARG A 61 9.63 -30.19 0.00
N ILE A 62 9.55 -28.97 -0.52
CA ILE A 62 8.37 -28.11 -0.44
C ILE A 62 7.87 -27.86 -1.85
N LYS A 63 6.60 -28.15 -2.11
CA LYS A 63 5.95 -27.77 -3.35
C LYS A 63 5.29 -26.40 -3.20
N LEU A 64 5.43 -25.56 -4.20
CA LEU A 64 4.77 -24.28 -4.38
C LEU A 64 4.14 -24.23 -5.76
N LYS A 65 2.87 -23.87 -5.86
CA LYS A 65 2.19 -23.61 -7.13
C LYS A 65 1.86 -22.14 -7.23
N LEU A 66 2.49 -21.44 -8.17
CA LEU A 66 2.25 -20.03 -8.47
C LEU A 66 1.24 -19.88 -9.59
N GLU A 67 0.39 -18.88 -9.44
CA GLU A 67 -0.55 -18.39 -10.43
C GLU A 67 -0.29 -16.90 -10.61
N TYR A 68 -0.06 -16.48 -11.86
CA TYR A 68 0.17 -15.09 -12.24
C TYR A 68 -1.11 -14.50 -12.82
N LYS A 69 -1.49 -13.32 -12.34
CA LYS A 69 -2.60 -12.54 -12.84
C LYS A 69 -2.11 -11.11 -13.08
N GLU A 70 -2.38 -10.61 -14.28
CA GLU A 70 -2.14 -9.22 -14.65
C GLU A 70 -3.46 -8.49 -14.72
N GLU A 71 -3.52 -7.33 -14.08
CA GLU A 71 -4.63 -6.40 -14.10
C GLU A 71 -4.12 -5.05 -14.62
N GLU A 72 -5.02 -4.10 -14.89
CA GLU A 72 -4.69 -2.87 -15.61
C GLU A 72 -3.56 -2.04 -14.95
N ASN A 73 -3.45 -2.10 -13.62
CA ASN A 73 -2.48 -1.34 -12.81
C ASN A 73 -1.75 -2.20 -11.78
N GLU A 74 -1.84 -3.53 -11.89
CA GLU A 74 -1.37 -4.45 -10.86
C GLU A 74 -0.92 -5.79 -11.45
N ILE A 75 0.15 -6.33 -10.89
CA ILE A 75 0.60 -7.71 -11.08
C ILE A 75 0.40 -8.44 -9.76
N VAL A 76 -0.38 -9.52 -9.80
CA VAL A 76 -0.62 -10.38 -8.64
C VAL A 76 -0.07 -11.76 -8.92
N VAL A 77 0.80 -12.26 -8.03
CA VAL A 77 1.24 -13.65 -8.05
C VAL A 77 0.86 -14.32 -6.74
N ARG A 78 0.02 -15.35 -6.84
CA ARG A 78 -0.43 -16.15 -5.70
C ARG A 78 0.17 -17.53 -5.75
N GLY A 79 0.82 -17.91 -4.65
CA GLY A 79 1.43 -19.19 -4.45
C GLY A 79 0.74 -20.00 -3.37
N LYS A 80 0.40 -21.26 -3.66
CA LYS A 80 -0.16 -22.19 -2.67
C LYS A 80 0.65 -23.47 -2.57
N GLY A 81 0.87 -23.98 -1.36
CA GLY A 81 1.63 -25.19 -1.14
C GLY A 81 2.11 -25.41 0.29
N GLY A 82 3.32 -25.95 0.45
CA GLY A 82 3.97 -26.06 1.76
C GLY A 82 4.45 -24.71 2.31
N ILE A 83 4.82 -23.81 1.40
CA ILE A 83 4.81 -22.35 1.60
C ILE A 83 3.68 -21.77 0.78
N ASN A 84 3.07 -20.70 1.26
CA ASN A 84 2.18 -19.84 0.52
C ASN A 84 2.85 -18.49 0.33
N VAL A 85 2.65 -17.89 -0.84
CA VAL A 85 3.17 -16.56 -1.13
C VAL A 85 2.10 -15.71 -1.79
N GLU A 86 2.13 -14.42 -1.53
CA GLU A 86 1.36 -13.43 -2.27
C GLU A 86 2.28 -12.27 -2.61
N LEU A 87 2.52 -12.07 -3.91
CA LEU A 87 3.20 -10.92 -4.45
C LEU A 87 2.16 -10.02 -5.09
N VAL A 88 2.18 -8.74 -4.72
CA VAL A 88 1.38 -7.69 -5.32
C VAL A 88 2.33 -6.59 -5.76
N VAL A 89 2.30 -6.21 -7.03
CA VAL A 89 3.07 -5.07 -7.56
C VAL A 89 2.08 -4.16 -8.25
N ARG A 90 1.93 -2.93 -7.77
CA ARG A 90 0.92 -2.01 -8.29
C ARG A 90 1.44 -0.59 -8.39
N CYS A 91 0.75 0.21 -9.19
CA CYS A 91 0.95 1.65 -9.21
C CYS A 91 0.05 2.32 -8.17
N SER A 92 0.63 2.97 -7.15
CA SER A 92 -0.11 3.81 -6.20
C SER A 92 -0.44 5.18 -6.82
N ARG A 93 0.47 5.72 -7.65
CA ARG A 93 0.37 7.00 -8.37
C ARG A 93 0.88 6.84 -9.80
N GLU A 94 0.80 7.89 -10.62
CA GLU A 94 1.30 7.84 -12.02
C GLU A 94 2.78 7.44 -12.10
N ASP A 95 3.58 7.81 -11.11
CA ASP A 95 5.04 7.60 -11.09
C ASP A 95 5.54 6.85 -9.85
N GLU A 96 4.70 6.02 -9.22
CA GLU A 96 5.11 5.28 -8.01
C GLU A 96 4.60 3.83 -8.03
N VAL A 97 5.54 2.90 -7.83
CA VAL A 97 5.29 1.45 -7.70
C VAL A 97 5.36 1.07 -6.22
N VAL A 98 4.35 0.35 -5.77
CA VAL A 98 4.33 -0.34 -4.48
C VAL A 98 4.38 -1.84 -4.75
N ALA A 99 5.40 -2.50 -4.21
CA ALA A 99 5.53 -3.94 -4.24
C ALA A 99 5.38 -4.50 -2.82
N ARG A 100 4.56 -5.54 -2.66
CA ARG A 100 4.37 -6.27 -1.40
C ARG A 100 4.57 -7.75 -1.65
N LEU A 101 5.44 -8.37 -0.86
CA LEU A 101 5.62 -9.81 -0.83
C LEU A 101 5.32 -10.35 0.56
N THR A 102 4.29 -11.19 0.66
CA THR A 102 3.90 -11.90 1.87
C THR A 102 4.22 -13.37 1.71
N VAL A 103 4.99 -13.94 2.64
CA VAL A 103 5.33 -15.36 2.70
C VAL A 103 4.80 -15.94 3.99
N TYR A 104 3.97 -16.98 3.89
CA TYR A 104 3.31 -17.57 5.04
C TYR A 104 3.10 -19.08 4.91
N GLY A 105 2.76 -19.74 6.03
CA GLY A 105 2.34 -21.14 6.05
C GLY A 105 3.33 -22.06 6.78
N LYS A 106 3.16 -23.38 6.59
CA LYS A 106 3.80 -24.40 7.45
C LYS A 106 5.33 -24.43 7.35
N ALA A 107 5.85 -24.04 6.21
CA ALA A 107 7.28 -24.05 5.91
C ALA A 107 7.88 -22.63 5.77
N GLU A 108 7.16 -21.59 6.20
CA GLU A 108 7.62 -20.20 6.11
C GLU A 108 8.96 -19.97 6.82
N LYS A 109 9.21 -20.68 7.92
CA LYS A 109 10.43 -20.57 8.72
C LYS A 109 11.71 -20.97 8.00
N TYR A 110 11.60 -21.59 6.83
CA TYR A 110 12.73 -21.96 5.98
C TYR A 110 12.99 -20.95 4.86
N VAL A 111 12.17 -19.91 4.77
CA VAL A 111 12.42 -18.75 3.92
C VAL A 111 13.07 -17.69 4.79
N GLU A 112 14.35 -17.42 4.54
CA GLU A 112 15.07 -16.41 5.30
C GLU A 112 14.62 -15.01 4.88
N ARG A 113 14.54 -14.09 5.84
CA ARG A 113 14.23 -12.67 5.56
C ARG A 113 15.15 -12.08 4.48
N LYS A 114 16.44 -12.43 4.49
CA LYS A 114 17.42 -12.00 3.49
C LYS A 114 17.07 -12.45 2.06
N GLN A 115 16.44 -13.62 1.91
CA GLN A 115 15.97 -14.10 0.60
C GLN A 115 14.79 -13.26 0.10
N VAL A 116 13.86 -12.92 1.01
CA VAL A 116 12.71 -12.05 0.70
C VAL A 116 13.17 -10.64 0.33
N GLU A 117 14.10 -10.06 1.08
CA GLU A 117 14.70 -8.75 0.79
C GLU A 117 15.43 -8.75 -0.56
N ASN A 118 16.22 -9.79 -0.85
CA ASN A 118 16.92 -9.90 -2.13
C ASN A 118 15.95 -10.12 -3.31
N PHE A 119 14.86 -10.88 -3.11
CA PHE A 119 13.78 -11.01 -4.09
C PHE A 119 13.17 -9.65 -4.39
N MET A 120 12.79 -8.89 -3.36
CA MET A 120 12.14 -7.59 -3.50
C MET A 120 13.04 -6.56 -4.18
N LYS A 121 14.31 -6.52 -3.80
CA LYS A 121 15.32 -5.71 -4.49
C LYS A 121 15.39 -6.02 -5.98
N LYS A 122 15.49 -7.31 -6.34
CA LYS A 122 15.58 -7.74 -7.75
C LYS A 122 14.30 -7.47 -8.54
N LEU A 123 13.15 -7.57 -7.89
CA LEU A 123 11.87 -7.20 -8.46
C LEU A 123 11.83 -5.71 -8.80
N LEU A 124 12.24 -4.84 -7.88
CA LEU A 124 12.25 -3.40 -8.15
C LEU A 124 13.29 -3.00 -9.21
N GLU A 125 14.46 -3.65 -9.22
CA GLU A 125 15.43 -3.47 -10.32
C GLU A 125 14.84 -3.86 -11.68
N LEU A 126 14.07 -4.96 -11.74
CA LEU A 126 13.36 -5.37 -12.95
C LEU A 126 12.34 -4.29 -13.36
N VAL A 127 11.53 -3.80 -12.42
CA VAL A 127 10.53 -2.75 -12.69
C VAL A 127 11.22 -1.50 -13.25
N GLU A 128 12.29 -1.02 -12.62
CA GLU A 128 13.05 0.14 -13.10
C GLU A 128 13.65 -0.07 -14.49
N SER A 129 14.14 -1.27 -14.79
CA SER A 129 14.71 -1.58 -16.11
C SER A 129 13.69 -1.44 -17.25
N LYS A 130 12.40 -1.46 -16.94
CA LYS A 130 11.30 -1.28 -17.89
C LYS A 130 10.79 0.17 -17.95
N ALA A 131 11.21 1.01 -17.01
CA ALA A 131 10.81 2.40 -16.93
C ALA A 131 11.38 3.18 -18.13
N PRO A 132 10.62 4.12 -18.72
CA PRO A 132 11.15 4.99 -19.74
C PRO A 132 12.29 5.83 -19.16
N VAL A 133 13.42 5.87 -19.85
CA VAL A 133 14.52 6.78 -19.50
C VAL A 133 14.03 8.20 -19.74
N VAL A 134 13.74 8.95 -18.68
CA VAL A 134 13.48 10.38 -18.78
C VAL A 134 14.81 11.05 -19.10
N VAL A 135 15.11 11.20 -20.39
CA VAL A 135 16.17 12.10 -20.85
C VAL A 135 15.69 13.50 -20.52
N ARG A 136 16.13 14.06 -19.38
CA ARG A 136 16.04 15.50 -19.16
C ARG A 136 16.84 16.16 -20.28
N ALA A 137 16.14 16.65 -21.30
CA ALA A 137 16.75 17.57 -22.25
C ALA A 137 17.15 18.80 -21.44
N GLU A 138 18.44 18.95 -21.18
CA GLU A 138 19.01 20.26 -20.84
C GLU A 138 18.67 21.17 -22.01
N ILE A 139 17.70 22.07 -21.81
CA ILE A 139 17.38 23.11 -22.77
C ILE A 139 18.64 24.00 -22.85
N PRO A 140 19.32 24.09 -24.01
CA PRO A 140 20.45 25.00 -24.13
C PRO A 140 19.94 26.44 -23.94
N ALA A 141 20.62 27.19 -23.10
CA ALA A 141 20.31 28.59 -22.79
C ALA A 141 20.56 29.49 -24.01
N GLU A 142 19.67 29.46 -25.01
CA GLU A 142 19.63 30.47 -26.06
C GLU A 142 18.75 31.64 -25.64
N ARG A 143 19.45 32.69 -25.21
CA ARG A 143 19.09 34.12 -25.19
C ARG A 143 17.62 34.45 -25.52
N LEU A 144 16.80 34.60 -24.48
CA LEU A 144 15.59 35.42 -24.55
C LEU A 144 15.98 36.91 -24.47
N PRO A 145 15.37 37.80 -25.28
CA PRO A 145 15.65 39.23 -25.25
C PRO A 145 15.12 39.87 -23.96
N ALA A 146 15.88 40.83 -23.44
CA ALA A 146 15.59 41.52 -22.19
C ALA A 146 14.28 42.33 -22.25
N ILE A 147 13.38 42.06 -21.30
CA ILE A 147 12.22 42.90 -21.00
C ILE A 147 12.67 43.89 -19.91
N PRO A 148 12.39 45.21 -20.02
CA PRO A 148 12.81 46.18 -19.02
C PRO A 148 12.04 45.98 -17.71
N ALA A 149 12.79 46.06 -16.60
CA ALA A 149 12.30 45.84 -15.25
C ALA A 149 11.21 46.86 -14.85
N PRO A 150 10.09 46.43 -14.23
CA PRO A 150 9.28 47.31 -13.41
C PRO A 150 9.94 47.50 -12.03
N THR A 151 9.86 48.73 -11.53
CA THR A 151 10.31 49.23 -10.23
C THR A 151 9.86 48.37 -9.03
N PRO A 152 10.68 48.27 -7.97
CA PRO A 152 10.39 47.41 -6.82
C PRO A 152 9.33 48.06 -5.93
N ILE A 153 8.18 47.40 -5.79
CA ILE A 153 7.31 47.59 -4.63
C ILE A 153 7.84 46.65 -3.56
N GLU A 154 8.25 47.23 -2.44
CA GLU A 154 8.70 46.54 -1.25
C GLU A 154 7.52 45.75 -0.66
N ALA A 155 7.41 44.47 -1.01
CA ALA A 155 6.52 43.53 -0.36
C ALA A 155 7.31 42.78 0.71
N ALA A 156 6.96 43.05 1.97
CA ALA A 156 7.35 42.21 3.09
C ALA A 156 6.98 40.74 2.79
N PRO A 157 7.80 39.76 3.21
CA PRO A 157 7.48 38.35 3.02
C PRO A 157 6.27 38.01 3.89
N VAL A 158 5.09 37.95 3.29
CA VAL A 158 3.97 37.22 3.90
C VAL A 158 4.29 35.75 3.69
N ALA A 159 4.85 35.13 4.73
CA ALA A 159 4.85 33.69 4.87
C ALA A 159 3.38 33.23 4.95
N LEU A 160 2.79 32.90 3.81
CA LEU A 160 1.65 32.00 3.75
C LEU A 160 2.19 30.60 4.09
N GLU A 161 2.38 30.34 5.38
CA GLU A 161 2.26 28.96 5.85
C GLU A 161 0.81 28.56 5.62
N GLU A 162 0.55 27.87 4.51
CA GLU A 162 -0.65 27.04 4.38
C GLU A 162 -0.65 26.09 5.56
N ARG A 163 -1.38 26.45 6.63
CA ARG A 163 -1.61 25.56 7.76
C ARG A 163 -2.28 24.32 7.20
N LYS A 164 -1.51 23.24 7.11
CA LYS A 164 -2.04 21.90 6.80
C LYS A 164 -3.25 21.65 7.71
N PRO A 165 -4.34 21.06 7.18
CA PRO A 165 -5.49 20.73 7.99
C PRO A 165 -5.05 19.89 9.21
N ASP A 166 -5.73 20.06 10.33
CA ASP A 166 -5.38 19.34 11.55
C ASP A 166 -5.50 17.81 11.34
N CYS A 167 -4.82 17.03 12.17
CA CYS A 167 -4.77 15.57 12.00
C CYS A 167 -6.16 14.91 11.95
N VAL A 168 -7.13 15.40 12.74
CA VAL A 168 -8.49 14.83 12.72
C VAL A 168 -9.15 15.10 11.39
N THR A 169 -9.06 16.34 10.91
CA THR A 169 -9.57 16.72 9.59
C THR A 169 -8.94 15.87 8.49
N ARG A 170 -7.63 15.72 8.48
CA ARG A 170 -6.94 14.96 7.43
C ARG A 170 -7.25 13.48 7.45
N LEU A 171 -7.28 12.87 8.64
CA LEU A 171 -7.37 11.41 8.76
C LEU A 171 -8.80 10.91 8.88
N PHE A 172 -9.61 11.54 9.73
CA PHE A 172 -10.89 10.98 10.17
C PHE A 172 -12.09 11.62 9.49
N THR A 173 -12.12 12.94 9.30
CA THR A 173 -13.36 13.62 8.90
C THR A 173 -13.36 14.20 7.50
N ALA A 174 -12.20 14.50 6.90
CA ALA A 174 -12.09 15.32 5.68
C ALA A 174 -12.83 16.66 5.75
N GLY A 175 -13.03 17.20 6.96
CA GLY A 175 -13.81 18.42 7.17
C GLY A 175 -15.32 18.24 7.03
N LEU A 176 -15.81 17.01 6.90
CA LEU A 176 -17.23 16.67 6.90
C LEU A 176 -17.81 16.69 8.31
N ALA A 177 -19.11 16.96 8.42
CA ALA A 177 -19.80 16.91 9.70
C ALA A 177 -19.95 15.46 10.18
N VAL A 178 -19.65 15.19 11.45
CA VAL A 178 -19.82 13.86 12.02
C VAL A 178 -21.32 13.55 12.18
N ASP A 179 -21.73 12.39 11.71
CA ASP A 179 -23.10 11.90 11.81
C ASP A 179 -23.16 10.67 12.72
N GLU A 180 -23.87 10.84 13.84
CA GLU A 180 -24.03 9.82 14.87
C GLU A 180 -24.83 8.59 14.39
N GLU A 181 -25.76 8.77 13.46
CA GLU A 181 -26.56 7.67 12.91
C GLU A 181 -25.73 6.82 11.94
N ILE A 182 -24.99 7.46 11.04
CA ILE A 182 -24.04 6.76 10.16
C ILE A 182 -23.03 6.01 11.01
N SER A 183 -22.48 6.65 12.04
CA SER A 183 -21.48 6.04 12.94
C SER A 183 -21.98 4.76 13.61
N ARG A 184 -23.21 4.76 14.15
CA ARG A 184 -23.79 3.58 14.82
C ARG A 184 -24.15 2.45 13.85
N ASN A 185 -24.35 2.77 12.59
CA ASN A 185 -24.62 1.80 11.53
C ASN A 185 -23.35 1.20 10.93
N ILE A 186 -22.16 1.67 11.32
CA ILE A 186 -20.90 1.01 10.99
C ILE A 186 -20.90 -0.37 11.68
N PRO A 187 -20.78 -1.48 10.93
CA PRO A 187 -20.91 -2.82 11.51
C PRO A 187 -19.84 -3.08 12.59
N SER A 188 -20.27 -3.35 13.83
CA SER A 188 -19.35 -3.67 14.95
C SER A 188 -18.69 -5.06 14.84
N ASN A 189 -19.26 -5.96 14.02
CA ASN A 189 -18.80 -7.34 13.83
C ASN A 189 -17.83 -7.48 12.66
N TYR A 190 -16.83 -6.60 12.58
CA TYR A 190 -15.98 -6.52 11.39
C TYR A 190 -14.54 -6.99 11.58
N HIS A 191 -14.17 -7.90 10.69
CA HIS A 191 -12.85 -8.49 10.51
C HIS A 191 -12.16 -7.71 9.38
N PRO A 192 -10.83 -7.48 9.40
CA PRO A 192 -10.10 -6.80 8.31
C PRO A 192 -10.30 -7.40 6.90
N ALA A 193 -10.90 -8.59 6.81
CA ALA A 193 -11.22 -9.32 5.57
C ALA A 193 -12.69 -9.19 5.12
N ALA A 194 -13.58 -8.66 5.96
CA ALA A 194 -14.87 -8.14 5.53
C ALA A 194 -14.56 -6.66 5.24
N SER A 195 -14.58 -6.14 4.02
CA SER A 195 -15.74 -5.70 3.26
C SER A 195 -15.61 -6.08 1.81
N THR A 196 -16.49 -6.99 1.39
CA THR A 196 -16.69 -7.38 0.01
C THR A 196 -17.67 -6.46 -0.71
N ALA A 197 -18.09 -5.35 -0.12
CA ALA A 197 -19.12 -4.47 -0.67
C ALA A 197 -18.56 -3.19 -1.31
N GLY A 198 -17.27 -3.13 -1.68
CA GLY A 198 -16.67 -1.95 -2.31
C GLY A 198 -15.38 -2.26 -3.07
N ARG A 199 -14.84 -1.26 -3.77
CA ARG A 199 -13.58 -1.36 -4.53
C ARG A 199 -12.44 -0.79 -3.70
N LEU A 200 -11.38 -1.57 -3.45
CA LEU A 200 -10.18 -1.04 -2.80
C LEU A 200 -9.55 0.06 -3.68
N VAL A 201 -9.34 1.24 -3.12
CA VAL A 201 -8.76 2.42 -3.79
C VAL A 201 -7.30 2.59 -3.37
N GLU A 202 -7.02 2.49 -2.08
CA GLU A 202 -5.70 2.72 -1.51
C GLU A 202 -5.51 1.79 -0.30
N ASP A 203 -4.28 1.33 -0.05
CA ASP A 203 -3.87 0.72 1.21
C ASP A 203 -2.38 0.89 1.43
N GLY A 204 -1.95 0.85 2.67
CA GLY A 204 -0.53 0.99 2.97
C GLY A 204 -0.25 1.18 4.44
N THR A 205 0.99 1.56 4.71
CA THR A 205 1.46 1.92 6.04
C THR A 205 2.28 3.19 5.92
N ALA A 206 1.95 4.20 6.73
CA ALA A 206 2.65 5.48 6.69
C ALA A 206 2.52 6.24 8.02
N SER A 207 3.40 7.23 8.20
CA SER A 207 3.30 8.15 9.34
C SER A 207 2.05 9.02 9.22
N VAL A 208 1.38 9.22 10.35
CA VAL A 208 0.25 10.16 10.48
C VAL A 208 0.65 11.58 10.09
N ASP A 209 1.93 11.95 10.17
CA ASP A 209 2.43 13.29 9.86
C ASP A 209 2.30 13.65 8.37
N ILE A 210 2.32 12.64 7.49
CA ILE A 210 2.27 12.80 6.03
C ILE A 210 0.96 12.29 5.42
N LEU A 211 0.23 11.43 6.12
CA LEU A 211 -1.04 10.87 5.64
C LEU A 211 -2.14 11.93 5.57
N ASP A 212 -2.86 11.95 4.46
CA ASP A 212 -3.96 12.87 4.24
C ASP A 212 -5.05 12.20 3.39
N PHE A 213 -6.22 11.99 4.01
CA PHE A 213 -7.39 11.41 3.36
C PHE A 213 -8.44 12.48 3.03
N SER A 214 -8.14 13.77 3.14
CA SER A 214 -9.09 14.87 2.89
C SER A 214 -9.71 14.84 1.49
N MET A 215 -9.04 14.23 0.50
CA MET A 215 -9.56 14.08 -0.86
C MET A 215 -10.72 13.08 -0.99
N TYR A 216 -10.88 12.15 -0.04
CA TYR A 216 -11.88 11.08 -0.11
C TYR A 216 -13.21 11.50 0.50
N THR A 217 -13.86 12.55 -0.02
CA THR A 217 -15.03 13.16 0.65
C THR A 217 -16.34 12.40 0.45
N THR A 218 -16.47 11.58 -0.59
CA THR A 218 -17.78 11.04 -1.02
C THR A 218 -17.70 9.56 -1.34
N ASN A 219 -18.54 8.74 -0.71
CA ASN A 219 -18.67 7.29 -0.91
C ASN A 219 -17.37 6.52 -0.69
N HIS A 220 -16.66 6.85 0.38
CA HIS A 220 -15.43 6.17 0.77
C HIS A 220 -15.51 5.68 2.21
N ASP A 221 -14.94 4.51 2.45
CA ASP A 221 -14.71 3.91 3.76
C ASP A 221 -13.19 3.83 3.99
N ILE A 222 -12.72 4.52 5.02
CA ILE A 222 -11.31 4.61 5.38
C ILE A 222 -11.10 3.91 6.71
N ARG A 223 -10.17 2.98 6.73
CA ARG A 223 -9.84 2.19 7.92
C ARG A 223 -8.41 2.43 8.30
N ILE A 224 -8.18 2.64 9.58
CA ILE A 224 -6.88 2.96 10.13
C ILE A 224 -6.63 2.02 11.31
N VAL A 225 -5.47 1.37 11.30
CA VAL A 225 -5.02 0.42 12.32
C VAL A 225 -3.70 0.89 12.89
N CYS A 226 -3.64 1.00 14.22
CA CYS A 226 -2.46 1.39 14.96
C CYS A 226 -2.29 0.46 16.17
N GLY A 227 -1.56 -0.64 16.01
CA GLY A 227 -1.45 -1.68 17.04
C GLY A 227 -2.83 -2.28 17.36
N ASP A 228 -3.27 -2.17 18.61
CA ASP A 228 -4.59 -2.66 19.07
C ASP A 228 -5.74 -1.68 18.75
N ILE A 229 -5.46 -0.54 18.14
CA ILE A 229 -6.46 0.48 17.82
C ILE A 229 -6.94 0.30 16.38
N PHE A 230 -8.25 0.32 16.21
CA PHE A 230 -8.93 0.34 14.92
C PHE A 230 -9.86 1.54 14.84
N VAL A 231 -9.81 2.26 13.72
CA VAL A 231 -10.71 3.36 13.40
C VAL A 231 -11.28 3.16 12.01
N GLU A 232 -12.58 3.35 11.86
CA GLU A 232 -13.28 3.30 10.58
C GLU A 232 -14.02 4.62 10.36
N SER A 233 -13.83 5.22 9.19
CA SER A 233 -14.40 6.50 8.78
C SER A 233 -15.16 6.29 7.48
N VAL A 234 -16.50 6.33 7.55
CA VAL A 234 -17.40 6.08 6.43
C VAL A 234 -18.01 7.39 5.98
N ARG A 235 -17.75 7.79 4.74
CA ARG A 235 -18.12 9.09 4.18
C ARG A 235 -19.14 8.89 3.08
N LEU A 236 -20.36 9.37 3.29
CA LEU A 236 -21.50 9.16 2.39
C LEU A 236 -21.99 10.50 1.86
N GLY A 237 -22.18 10.59 0.54
CA GLY A 237 -22.84 11.74 -0.08
C GLY A 237 -22.09 13.08 -0.03
N GLY A 238 -20.83 13.13 0.45
CA GLY A 238 -19.99 14.33 0.38
C GLY A 238 -20.24 15.38 1.45
N GLU A 239 -21.15 15.13 2.39
CA GLU A 239 -21.53 16.11 3.43
C GLU A 239 -21.26 15.60 4.84
N LYS A 240 -21.31 14.28 5.04
CA LYS A 240 -21.31 13.66 6.36
C LYS A 240 -20.35 12.48 6.45
N VAL A 241 -19.86 12.26 7.66
CA VAL A 241 -18.96 11.15 8.00
C VAL A 241 -19.44 10.41 9.24
N GLY A 242 -19.52 9.09 9.19
CA GLY A 242 -19.61 8.25 10.37
C GLY A 242 -18.21 7.82 10.82
N VAL A 243 -17.94 7.83 12.12
CA VAL A 243 -16.66 7.39 12.68
C VAL A 243 -16.89 6.35 13.76
N TYR A 244 -16.15 5.25 13.68
CA TYR A 244 -16.12 4.18 14.67
C TYR A 244 -14.70 3.99 15.19
N TYR A 245 -14.57 3.76 16.49
CA TYR A 245 -13.32 3.49 17.17
C TYR A 245 -13.43 2.21 17.99
N ARG A 246 -12.38 1.38 17.94
CA ARG A 246 -12.22 0.21 18.79
C ARG A 246 -10.79 0.08 19.30
N ASN A 247 -10.65 -0.33 20.54
CA ASN A 247 -9.39 -0.79 21.12
C ASN A 247 -9.50 -2.27 21.50
N TYR A 248 -8.79 -3.14 20.78
CA TYR A 248 -8.82 -4.59 20.98
C TYR A 248 -8.18 -5.03 22.30
N ALA A 249 -7.24 -4.25 22.85
CA ALA A 249 -6.60 -4.58 24.12
C ALA A 249 -7.54 -4.37 25.32
N THR A 250 -8.42 -3.38 25.24
CA THR A 250 -9.36 -3.02 26.33
C THR A 250 -10.81 -3.42 26.04
N ASN A 251 -11.12 -3.89 24.83
CA ASN A 251 -12.48 -4.05 24.31
C ASN A 251 -13.33 -2.77 24.42
N GLU A 252 -12.68 -1.61 24.38
CA GLU A 252 -13.37 -0.32 24.35
C GLU A 252 -13.87 -0.01 22.93
N GLU A 253 -15.12 0.43 22.83
CA GLU A 253 -15.75 0.85 21.58
C GLU A 253 -16.39 2.23 21.74
N ALA A 254 -16.33 3.04 20.68
CA ALA A 254 -16.98 4.35 20.61
C ALA A 254 -17.44 4.66 19.19
N PHE A 255 -18.41 5.57 19.09
CA PHE A 255 -19.03 6.01 17.83
C PHE A 255 -19.06 7.54 17.77
N GLY A 256 -19.13 8.09 16.56
CA GLY A 256 -19.36 9.51 16.31
C GLY A 256 -18.28 10.41 16.90
N GLU A 257 -18.68 11.53 17.50
CA GLU A 257 -17.74 12.51 18.06
C GLU A 257 -16.84 11.90 19.15
N THR A 258 -17.39 10.99 19.96
CA THR A 258 -16.60 10.30 20.99
C THR A 258 -15.54 9.37 20.37
N ALA A 259 -15.83 8.75 19.22
CA ALA A 259 -14.83 7.97 18.48
C ALA A 259 -13.70 8.88 17.96
N VAL A 260 -14.05 10.06 17.43
CA VAL A 260 -13.09 11.04 16.93
C VAL A 260 -12.16 11.52 18.06
N GLU A 261 -12.70 11.86 19.22
CA GLU A 261 -11.90 12.27 20.38
C GLU A 261 -10.91 11.18 20.81
N LYS A 262 -11.37 9.93 20.94
CA LYS A 262 -10.49 8.80 21.30
C LYS A 262 -9.44 8.51 20.24
N ALA A 263 -9.82 8.57 18.96
CA ALA A 263 -8.89 8.36 17.85
C ALA A 263 -7.82 9.46 17.81
N ARG A 264 -8.21 10.73 17.98
CA ARG A 264 -7.30 11.88 18.09
C ARG A 264 -6.28 11.65 19.19
N ASP A 265 -6.73 11.33 20.40
CA ASP A 265 -5.86 11.19 21.56
C ASP A 265 -4.83 10.07 21.39
N ARG A 266 -5.11 9.05 20.58
CA ARG A 266 -4.27 7.87 20.42
C ARG A 266 -3.41 7.88 19.16
N ILE A 267 -3.95 8.37 18.04
CA ILE A 267 -3.34 8.28 16.71
C ILE A 267 -2.71 9.60 16.28
N CYS A 268 -3.30 10.74 16.64
CA CYS A 268 -2.79 12.07 16.24
C CYS A 268 -1.63 12.55 17.11
N ARG A 269 -0.56 11.74 17.19
CA ARG A 269 0.69 12.08 17.87
C ARG A 269 1.82 11.97 16.85
N GLU A 270 2.80 12.87 16.95
CA GLU A 270 3.96 12.86 16.05
C GLU A 270 4.69 11.51 16.08
N GLY A 271 5.11 11.05 14.90
CA GLY A 271 5.85 9.78 14.77
C GLY A 271 5.02 8.51 14.92
N VAL A 272 3.68 8.61 15.00
CA VAL A 272 2.81 7.43 14.94
C VAL A 272 2.72 6.92 13.50
N GLU A 273 2.97 5.63 13.33
CA GLU A 273 2.80 4.93 12.06
C GLU A 273 1.52 4.09 12.10
N VAL A 274 0.72 4.18 11.04
CA VAL A 274 -0.56 3.45 10.94
C VAL A 274 -0.62 2.67 9.64
N SER A 275 -1.26 1.51 9.69
CA SER A 275 -1.71 0.81 8.49
C SER A 275 -3.12 1.26 8.13
N TYR A 276 -3.43 1.42 6.86
CA TYR A 276 -4.71 1.94 6.42
C TYR A 276 -5.24 1.27 5.16
N LEU A 277 -6.55 1.38 4.96
CA LEU A 277 -7.29 0.97 3.76
C LEU A 277 -8.24 2.11 3.39
N VAL A 278 -8.43 2.33 2.09
CA VAL A 278 -9.44 3.23 1.52
C VAL A 278 -10.25 2.43 0.52
N ILE A 279 -11.57 2.37 0.72
CA ILE A 279 -12.50 1.55 -0.04
C ILE A 279 -13.57 2.46 -0.62
N GLU A 280 -13.76 2.43 -1.94
CA GLU A 280 -14.87 3.10 -2.61
C GLU A 280 -16.13 2.25 -2.46
N LEU A 281 -17.20 2.87 -1.96
CA LEU A 281 -18.49 2.24 -1.74
C LEU A 281 -19.38 2.39 -2.99
N PRO A 282 -20.20 1.37 -3.31
CA PRO A 282 -21.16 1.43 -4.41
C PRO A 282 -22.19 2.53 -4.14
N GLN A 283 -22.60 3.20 -5.22
CA GLN A 283 -23.63 4.24 -5.20
C GLN A 283 -25.02 3.68 -4.99
#